data_AF-I3SHF9-F1
#
_entry.id   AF-I3SHF9-F1
#
_cell.length_a   1.000
_cell.length_b   1.000
_cell.length_c   1.000
_cell.angle_alpha   90.00
_cell.angle_beta   90.00
_cell.angle_gamma   90.00
#
_symmetry.space_group_name_H-M   'P 1'
#
loop_
_entity.id
_entity.type
_entity.pdbx_description
1 polymer ?
#
loop_
_entity_poly.entity_id
_entity_poly.type
_entity_poly.pdbx_seq_one_letter_code
_entity_poly.pdbx_strand_id
1 'polypeptide(L)'
;MHSSRSHYGYDSYSMEDNGYGSMSSYATNLYEGHRLPPLSTLEMVVPANAVGKVMGKGGANLANIRKISGATVEISESKSYRGDRVALISGTSEEKRAAENLIQAFITAT
;
A
#
# COMPACT_ATOMS: atom_id res chain seq x y z
N MET A 1 -7.53 59.02 -50.36
CA MET A 1 -6.71 59.00 -49.13
C MET A 1 -7.66 58.90 -47.95
N HIS A 2 -7.24 58.17 -46.90
CA HIS A 2 -8.01 57.52 -45.80
C HIS A 2 -8.47 56.11 -46.20
N SER A 3 -7.71 55.03 -45.93
CA SER A 3 -7.27 54.48 -44.62
C SER A 3 -8.42 54.30 -43.65
N SER A 4 -8.83 53.05 -43.40
CA SER A 4 -8.55 52.39 -42.12
C SER A 4 -9.04 50.93 -42.12
N ARG A 5 -8.13 50.08 -41.66
CA ARG A 5 -8.23 48.64 -41.43
C ARG A 5 -8.98 48.41 -40.12
N SER A 6 -10.00 47.56 -40.13
CA SER A 6 -10.64 47.09 -38.90
C SER A 6 -10.75 45.56 -38.91
N HIS A 7 -9.90 45.00 -38.06
CA HIS A 7 -9.86 43.63 -37.57
C HIS A 7 -11.18 43.33 -36.83
N TYR A 8 -11.93 42.32 -37.28
CA TYR A 8 -12.91 41.61 -36.47
C TYR A 8 -12.31 40.20 -36.31
N GLY A 9 -11.87 39.73 -35.14
CA GLY A 9 -12.44 39.91 -33.80
C GLY A 9 -13.09 38.56 -33.47
N TYR A 10 -12.29 37.58 -33.06
CA TYR A 10 -12.73 36.22 -32.75
C TYR A 10 -13.65 36.26 -31.53
N ASP A 11 -14.90 35.83 -31.73
CA ASP A 11 -15.92 35.79 -30.69
C ASP A 11 -15.49 34.89 -29.53
N SER A 12 -15.60 35.48 -28.34
CA SER A 12 -15.23 34.88 -27.06
C SER A 12 -16.35 33.96 -26.61
N TYR A 13 -16.09 32.66 -26.52
CA TYR A 13 -17.01 31.75 -25.83
C TYR A 13 -16.87 31.97 -24.32
N SER A 14 -17.89 32.57 -23.73
CA SER A 14 -18.05 32.63 -22.27
C SER A 14 -18.43 31.24 -21.76
N MET A 15 -17.57 30.64 -20.94
CA MET A 15 -17.95 29.55 -20.04
C MET A 15 -17.47 29.92 -18.64
N GLU A 16 -18.36 30.58 -17.90
CA GLU A 16 -18.32 30.66 -16.45
C GLU A 16 -18.94 29.38 -15.91
N ASP A 17 -18.18 28.56 -15.17
CA ASP A 17 -18.75 27.71 -14.11
C ASP A 17 -17.66 27.16 -13.16
N ASN A 18 -17.89 27.39 -11.86
CA ASN A 18 -17.40 26.65 -10.70
C ASN A 18 -15.92 26.71 -10.27
N GLY A 19 -15.67 27.64 -9.33
CA GLY A 19 -14.63 27.47 -8.31
C GLY A 19 -14.98 26.36 -7.32
N TYR A 20 -14.12 25.35 -7.23
CA TYR A 20 -14.05 24.41 -6.11
C TYR A 20 -12.60 24.27 -5.64
N GLY A 21 -12.34 24.73 -4.42
CA GLY A 21 -11.41 24.12 -3.47
C GLY A 21 -9.93 23.99 -3.88
N SER A 22 -9.12 24.88 -3.31
CA SER A 22 -7.72 24.60 -3.00
C SER A 22 -7.59 23.42 -2.02
N MET A 23 -6.43 22.74 -2.07
CA MET A 23 -5.90 21.69 -1.18
C MET A 23 -6.25 20.22 -1.48
N SER A 24 -5.38 19.58 -2.26
CA SER A 24 -4.71 18.37 -1.76
C SER A 24 -3.40 18.17 -2.54
N SER A 25 -2.36 18.85 -2.08
CA SER A 25 -0.96 18.66 -2.51
C SER A 25 -0.35 17.38 -1.92
N TYR A 26 -1.12 16.29 -1.80
CA TYR A 26 -0.63 14.99 -1.32
C TYR A 26 -1.20 13.76 -2.03
N ALA A 27 -1.93 13.90 -3.13
CA ALA A 27 -2.36 12.74 -3.93
C ALA A 27 -1.68 12.71 -5.31
N THR A 28 -0.37 12.96 -5.34
CA THR A 28 0.46 12.69 -6.52
C THR A 28 0.63 11.19 -6.73
N ASN A 29 0.04 10.67 -7.80
CA ASN A 29 0.58 9.63 -8.70
C ASN A 29 1.44 8.51 -8.09
N LEU A 30 0.86 7.60 -7.29
CA LEU A 30 1.48 6.32 -6.96
C LEU A 30 0.44 5.19 -7.03
N TYR A 31 -0.14 4.98 -8.21
CA TYR A 31 -0.81 3.73 -8.55
C TYR A 31 -0.47 3.34 -9.99
N GLU A 32 0.82 3.28 -10.29
CA GLU A 32 1.34 2.54 -11.43
C GLU A 32 1.59 1.10 -10.92
N GLY A 33 0.82 0.14 -11.42
CA GLY A 33 1.23 -1.28 -11.45
C GLY A 33 1.14 -2.15 -10.18
N HIS A 34 0.53 -1.73 -9.07
CA HIS A 34 0.53 -2.54 -7.84
C HIS A 34 -0.87 -2.95 -7.38
N ARG A 35 -1.33 -4.12 -7.83
CA ARG A 35 -2.48 -4.90 -7.32
C ARG A 35 -2.83 -4.49 -5.88
N LEU A 36 -3.82 -3.60 -5.71
CA LEU A 36 -4.33 -3.27 -4.39
C LEU A 36 -4.79 -4.59 -3.77
N PRO A 37 -4.19 -5.06 -2.66
CA PRO A 37 -4.83 -6.10 -1.90
C PRO A 37 -6.21 -5.56 -1.50
N PRO A 38 -7.23 -6.41 -1.36
CA PRO A 38 -8.48 -5.97 -0.75
C PRO A 38 -8.13 -5.20 0.53
N LEU A 39 -8.72 -4.02 0.73
CA LEU A 39 -8.42 -3.06 1.81
C LEU A 39 -8.39 -3.67 3.24
N SER A 40 -8.82 -4.92 3.36
CA SER A 40 -8.90 -5.75 4.56
C SER A 40 -7.67 -6.60 4.86
N THR A 41 -6.76 -6.86 3.90
CA THR A 41 -5.62 -7.79 4.08
C THR A 41 -4.30 -7.16 3.68
N LEU A 42 -3.28 -7.30 4.53
CA LEU A 42 -1.92 -6.80 4.32
C LEU A 42 -1.02 -7.96 3.90
N GLU A 43 -0.29 -7.81 2.80
CA GLU A 43 0.66 -8.82 2.32
C GLU A 43 2.09 -8.33 2.60
N MET A 44 2.89 -9.10 3.33
CA MET A 44 4.30 -8.78 3.59
C MET A 44 5.22 -9.92 3.17
N VAL A 45 6.36 -9.60 2.58
CA VAL A 45 7.37 -10.59 2.20
C VAL A 45 8.26 -10.86 3.41
N VAL A 46 8.36 -12.13 3.79
CA VAL A 46 9.24 -12.63 4.85
C VAL A 46 10.42 -13.35 4.17
N PRO A 47 11.64 -12.82 4.30
CA PRO A 47 12.80 -13.42 3.66
C PRO A 47 13.15 -14.77 4.30
N ALA A 48 13.72 -15.69 3.53
CA ALA A 48 13.97 -17.08 3.95
C ALA A 48 14.74 -17.20 5.29
N ASN A 49 15.71 -16.30 5.52
CA ASN A 49 16.52 -16.23 6.74
C ASN A 49 15.68 -15.88 7.99
N ALA A 50 14.60 -15.11 7.81
CA ALA A 50 13.71 -14.67 8.86
C ALA A 50 12.52 -15.62 9.06
N VAL A 51 12.07 -16.33 8.01
CA VAL A 51 10.93 -17.28 8.09
C VAL A 51 11.10 -18.28 9.23
N GLY A 52 12.30 -18.86 9.37
CA GLY A 52 12.57 -19.82 10.45
C GLY A 52 12.45 -19.20 11.84
N LYS A 53 12.88 -17.94 12.00
CA LYS A 53 12.75 -17.17 13.24
C LYS A 53 11.29 -16.79 13.53
N VAL A 54 10.59 -16.29 12.51
CA VAL A 54 9.17 -15.90 12.57
C VAL A 54 8.28 -17.11 12.92
N MET A 55 8.50 -18.26 12.28
CA MET A 55 7.74 -19.48 12.57
C MET A 55 8.11 -20.07 13.93
N GLY A 56 9.40 -20.08 14.26
CA GLY A 56 9.92 -20.67 15.49
C GLY A 56 9.84 -22.20 15.49
N LYS A 57 10.37 -22.83 16.55
CA LYS A 57 10.33 -24.30 16.70
C LYS A 57 8.87 -24.78 16.72
N GLY A 58 8.48 -25.56 15.72
CA GLY A 58 7.12 -26.11 15.60
C GLY A 58 6.01 -25.07 15.36
N GLY A 59 6.32 -23.85 14.90
CA GLY A 59 5.28 -22.83 14.66
C GLY A 59 4.85 -22.04 15.90
N ALA A 60 5.46 -22.27 17.06
CA ALA A 60 5.08 -21.63 18.32
C ALA A 60 5.21 -20.10 18.28
N ASN A 61 6.21 -19.58 17.57
CA ASN A 61 6.42 -18.13 17.50
C ASN A 61 5.35 -17.46 16.61
N LEU A 62 5.01 -18.07 15.47
CA LEU A 62 3.90 -17.60 14.63
C LEU A 62 2.56 -17.65 15.36
N ALA A 63 2.31 -18.69 16.16
CA ALA A 63 1.12 -18.79 17.00
C ALA A 63 1.06 -17.66 18.03
N ASN A 64 2.19 -17.32 18.66
CA ASN A 64 2.29 -16.18 19.56
C ASN A 64 2.06 -14.86 18.83
N ILE A 65 2.63 -14.65 17.64
CA ILE A 65 2.41 -13.43 16.85
C ILE A 65 0.92 -13.22 16.61
N ARG A 66 0.21 -14.25 16.13
CA ARG A 66 -1.25 -14.21 15.93
C ARG A 66 -2.02 -13.90 17.22
N LYS A 67 -1.60 -14.52 18.33
CA LYS A 67 -2.24 -14.34 19.65
C LYS A 67 -2.02 -12.93 20.21
N ILE A 68 -0.82 -12.38 20.06
CA ILE A 68 -0.44 -11.06 20.56
C ILE A 68 -1.06 -9.97 19.68
N SER A 69 -1.01 -10.13 18.36
CA SER A 69 -1.55 -9.14 17.43
C SER A 69 -3.06 -9.16 17.33
N GLY A 70 -3.72 -10.28 17.66
CA GLY A 70 -5.14 -10.49 17.37
C GLY A 70 -5.44 -10.71 15.88
N ALA A 71 -4.44 -10.53 15.01
CA ALA A 71 -4.60 -10.65 13.56
C ALA A 71 -4.52 -12.11 13.10
N THR A 72 -5.24 -12.40 12.02
CA THR A 72 -5.08 -13.64 11.26
C THR A 72 -3.87 -13.51 10.36
N VAL A 73 -2.77 -14.18 10.72
CA VAL A 73 -1.54 -14.20 9.91
C VAL A 73 -1.46 -15.54 9.18
N GLU A 74 -1.41 -15.57 7.87
CA GLU A 74 -1.23 -16.79 7.06
C GLU A 74 0.07 -16.71 6.27
N ILE A 75 0.94 -17.70 6.42
CA ILE A 75 2.18 -17.74 5.64
C ILE A 75 1.90 -18.52 4.36
N SER A 76 1.71 -17.79 3.26
CA SER A 76 1.63 -18.36 1.92
C SER A 76 3.00 -18.89 1.48
N GLU A 77 2.99 -20.11 0.96
CA GLU A 77 4.11 -20.69 0.23
C GLU A 77 4.21 -20.03 -1.15
N SER A 78 4.55 -18.74 -1.18
CA SER A 78 4.98 -18.12 -2.42
C SER A 78 6.23 -18.88 -2.88
N LYS A 79 6.14 -19.57 -4.02
CA LYS A 79 7.28 -20.21 -4.68
C LYS A 79 8.22 -19.15 -5.25
N SER A 80 8.76 -18.30 -4.38
CA SER A 80 9.88 -17.46 -4.75
C SER A 80 11.11 -18.37 -4.81
N TYR A 81 11.80 -18.40 -5.94
CA TYR A 81 13.00 -19.24 -6.15
C TYR A 81 14.09 -19.04 -5.09
N ARG A 82 14.00 -17.96 -4.29
CA ARG A 82 14.92 -17.59 -3.21
C ARG A 82 14.54 -18.13 -1.82
N GLY A 83 13.40 -18.81 -1.68
CA GLY A 83 12.91 -19.34 -0.40
C GLY A 83 12.15 -18.30 0.45
N ASP A 84 11.90 -17.11 -0.10
CA ASP A 84 11.10 -16.08 0.56
C ASP A 84 9.61 -16.48 0.57
N ARG A 85 8.93 -16.18 1.67
CA ARG A 85 7.51 -16.46 1.87
C ARG A 85 6.71 -15.17 1.95
N VAL A 86 5.40 -15.25 1.70
CA VAL A 86 4.50 -14.10 1.86
C VAL A 86 3.62 -14.35 3.07
N ALA A 87 3.63 -13.43 4.04
CA ALA A 87 2.70 -13.41 5.15
C ALA A 87 1.50 -12.52 4.80
N LEU A 88 0.33 -13.12 4.75
CA LEU A 88 -0.97 -12.49 4.59
C LEU A 88 -1.54 -12.19 5.97
N ILE A 89 -1.84 -10.94 6.27
CA ILE A 89 -2.31 -10.50 7.58
C ILE A 89 -3.69 -9.88 7.40
N SER A 90 -4.70 -10.52 7.98
CA SER A 90 -6.09 -10.08 7.92
C SER A 90 -6.58 -9.71 9.33
N GLY A 91 -7.33 -8.62 9.44
CA GLY A 91 -7.84 -8.11 10.72
C GLY A 91 -8.18 -6.63 10.64
N THR A 92 -8.34 -5.99 11.80
CA THR A 92 -8.43 -4.54 11.93
C THR A 92 -7.08 -3.87 11.60
N SER A 93 -7.10 -2.55 11.38
CA SER A 93 -5.88 -1.79 11.09
C SER A 93 -4.85 -1.87 12.22
N GLU A 94 -5.31 -1.91 13.48
CA GLU A 94 -4.45 -2.02 14.66
C GLU A 94 -3.81 -3.41 14.77
N GLU A 95 -4.61 -4.47 14.59
CA GLU A 95 -4.14 -5.86 14.62
C GLU A 95 -3.12 -6.11 13.49
N LYS A 96 -3.41 -5.62 12.28
CA LYS A 96 -2.49 -5.70 11.13
C LYS A 96 -1.15 -5.05 11.46
N ARG A 97 -1.18 -3.82 11.98
CA ARG A 97 0.03 -3.07 12.34
C ARG A 97 0.83 -3.75 13.45
N ALA A 98 0.14 -4.34 14.43
CA ALA A 98 0.79 -5.11 15.50
C ALA A 98 1.47 -6.37 14.94
N ALA A 99 0.79 -7.13 14.08
CA ALA A 99 1.34 -8.32 13.45
C ALA A 99 2.54 -7.99 12.56
N GLU A 100 2.42 -6.94 11.74
CA GLU A 100 3.50 -6.46 10.88
C GLU A 100 4.73 -6.09 11.70
N ASN A 101 4.58 -5.27 12.75
CA ASN A 101 5.70 -4.90 13.62
C ASN A 101 6.39 -6.11 14.25
N LEU A 102 5.61 -7.10 14.70
CA LEU A 102 6.16 -8.32 15.29
C LEU A 102 6.98 -9.11 14.26
N ILE A 103 6.42 -9.33 13.07
CA ILE A 103 7.12 -10.05 12.00
C ILE A 103 8.36 -9.28 11.56
N GLN A 104 8.25 -7.96 11.41
CA GLN A 104 9.37 -7.09 11.05
C GLN A 104 10.49 -7.15 12.09
N ALA A 105 10.16 -7.18 13.38
CA ALA A 105 11.15 -7.34 14.44
C ALA A 105 11.94 -8.66 14.28
N PHE A 106 11.29 -9.77 13.91
CA PHE A 106 12.00 -11.03 13.63
C PHE A 106 12.84 -10.99 12.35
N ILE A 107 12.44 -10.19 11.36
CA ILE A 107 13.21 -9.97 10.13
C ILE A 107 14.47 -9.14 10.42
N THR A 108 14.32 -8.05 11.17
CA THR A 108 15.41 -7.12 11.49
C THR A 108 16.34 -7.63 12.60
N ALA A 109 15.89 -8.58 13.44
CA ALA A 109 16.72 -9.22 14.47
C ALA A 109 17.75 -10.22 13.90
N THR A 110 18.44 -9.84 12.81
CA THR A 110 19.44 -10.68 12.13
C THR A 110 20.82 -10.08 12.09
#